data_AF-A0A562RAY8-F1
#
_entry.id   AF-A0A562RAY8-F1
#
_cell.length_a   1.000
_cell.length_b   1.000
_cell.length_c   1.000
_cell.angle_alpha   90.00
_cell.angle_beta   90.00
_cell.angle_gamma   90.00
#
_symmetry.space_group_name_H-M   'P 1'
#
loop_
_entity.id
_entity.type
_entity.pdbx_description
1 polymer ?
#
loop_
_entity_poly.entity_id
_entity_poly.type
_entity_poly.pdbx_seq_one_letter_code
_entity_poly.pdbx_strand_id
1 'polypeptide(L)'
;DEKAILAAMAYVDLNPVRAGMAKTPEESEYTSIKERLDALKPQDVDSGSPESPDTSPDTPPEKPRAALAPFDDLTDMPFAIPFGFHEYVELVDWTGRQLRRKKMSIRENTPPILSRLGVDAAVFVSSMDTLLEQFGTAVGDPEALRLHCKLRGLRCMPGVRCDVFFDAA
;
A
#
# COMPACT_ATOMS: atom_id res chain seq x y z
N ASP A 1 13.44 -2.08 1.56
CA ASP A 1 12.95 -2.71 0.31
C ASP A 1 11.80 -1.87 -0.21
N GLU A 2 12.04 -1.18 -1.31
CA GLU A 2 11.10 -0.28 -1.96
C GLU A 2 9.90 -1.01 -2.58
N LYS A 3 10.13 -2.17 -3.19
CA LYS A 3 9.08 -2.96 -3.85
C LYS A 3 8.04 -3.43 -2.85
N ALA A 4 8.52 -3.88 -1.69
CA ALA A 4 7.68 -4.31 -0.58
C ALA A 4 6.84 -3.17 0.00
N ILE A 5 7.43 -1.98 0.18
CA ILE A 5 6.71 -0.78 0.63
C ILE A 5 5.61 -0.44 -0.38
N LEU A 6 5.96 -0.35 -1.66
CA LEU A 6 5.02 -0.02 -2.74
C LEU A 6 3.84 -1.00 -2.79
N ALA A 7 4.13 -2.31 -2.74
CA ALA A 7 3.11 -3.34 -2.79
C ALA A 7 2.22 -3.33 -1.54
N ALA A 8 2.80 -3.19 -0.35
CA ALA A 8 2.03 -3.16 0.90
C ALA A 8 1.10 -1.95 0.97
N MET A 9 1.60 -0.77 0.59
CA MET A 9 0.79 0.46 0.56
C MET A 9 -0.36 0.33 -0.45
N ALA A 10 -0.06 -0.07 -1.69
CA ALA A 10 -1.07 -0.22 -2.74
C ALA A 10 -2.12 -1.27 -2.37
N TYR A 11 -1.71 -2.40 -1.77
CA TYR A 11 -2.63 -3.43 -1.29
C TYR A 11 -3.63 -2.88 -0.27
N VAL A 12 -3.13 -2.13 0.72
CA VAL A 12 -3.98 -1.53 1.77
C VAL A 12 -4.94 -0.51 1.19
N ASP A 13 -4.44 0.41 0.35
CA ASP A 13 -5.28 1.46 -0.25
C ASP A 13 -6.30 0.90 -1.25
N LEU A 14 -6.04 -0.28 -1.84
CA LEU A 14 -6.98 -0.99 -2.71
C LEU A 14 -7.92 -1.94 -1.98
N ASN A 15 -7.78 -2.13 -0.66
CA ASN A 15 -8.67 -3.03 0.10
C ASN A 15 -10.16 -2.66 -0.05
N PRO A 16 -10.58 -1.39 0.04
CA PRO A 16 -12.00 -1.05 -0.12
C PRO A 16 -12.52 -1.31 -1.54
N VAL A 17 -11.68 -1.10 -2.56
CA VAL A 17 -12.01 -1.43 -3.96
C VAL A 17 -12.15 -2.94 -4.14
N ARG A 18 -11.22 -3.72 -3.57
CA ARG A 18 -11.24 -5.20 -3.59
C ARG A 18 -12.44 -5.78 -2.87
N ALA A 19 -12.81 -5.19 -1.73
CA ALA A 19 -13.99 -5.58 -0.95
C ALA A 19 -15.32 -5.12 -1.56
N GLY A 20 -15.29 -4.35 -2.65
CA GLY A 20 -16.49 -3.78 -3.29
C GLY A 20 -17.15 -2.66 -2.48
N MET A 21 -16.46 -2.09 -1.49
CA MET A 21 -16.93 -0.97 -0.68
C MET A 21 -16.76 0.38 -1.38
N ALA A 22 -15.84 0.48 -2.35
CA ALA A 22 -15.61 1.67 -3.18
C ALA A 22 -15.40 1.27 -4.64
N LYS A 23 -15.76 2.14 -5.61
CA LYS A 23 -15.50 1.84 -7.04
C LYS A 23 -14.11 2.27 -7.48
N THR A 24 -13.54 3.26 -6.80
CA THR A 24 -12.21 3.80 -7.07
C THR A 24 -11.47 4.13 -5.76
N PRO A 25 -10.13 4.25 -5.79
CA PRO A 25 -9.34 4.61 -4.61
C PRO A 25 -9.75 5.95 -3.97
N GLU A 26 -10.20 6.92 -4.78
CA GLU A 26 -10.61 8.26 -4.33
C GLU A 26 -11.95 8.28 -3.57
N GLU A 27 -12.76 7.23 -3.73
CA GLU A 27 -14.02 7.00 -3.01
C GLU A 27 -13.80 6.21 -1.69
N SER A 28 -12.56 5.80 -1.38
CA SER A 28 -12.26 4.91 -0.26
C SER A 28 -12.01 5.68 1.04
N GLU A 29 -13.04 5.85 1.88
CA GLU A 29 -13.04 6.75 3.05
C GLU A 29 -11.93 6.53 4.09
N TYR A 30 -11.41 5.30 4.24
CA TYR A 30 -10.46 4.94 5.29
C TYR A 30 -9.11 4.46 4.72
N THR A 31 -8.53 5.24 3.80
CA THR A 31 -7.25 4.90 3.13
C THR A 31 -6.28 6.08 3.15
N SER A 32 -4.99 5.76 3.07
CA SER A 32 -3.94 6.79 3.10
C SER A 32 -3.91 7.61 1.81
N ILE A 33 -4.27 7.00 0.68
CA ILE A 33 -4.42 7.71 -0.59
C ILE A 33 -5.55 8.74 -0.52
N LYS A 34 -6.68 8.40 0.09
CA LYS A 34 -7.82 9.31 0.26
C LYS A 34 -7.45 10.52 1.10
N GLU A 35 -6.84 10.30 2.26
CA GLU A 35 -6.40 11.36 3.16
C GLU A 35 -5.47 12.36 2.45
N ARG A 36 -4.51 11.84 1.66
CA ARG A 36 -3.58 12.68 0.90
C ARG A 36 -4.25 13.45 -0.23
N LEU A 37 -5.18 12.84 -0.96
CA LEU A 37 -5.93 13.50 -2.04
C LEU A 37 -6.84 14.61 -1.51
N ASP A 38 -7.48 14.40 -0.35
CA ASP A 38 -8.31 15.42 0.27
C ASP A 38 -7.48 16.60 0.79
N ALA A 39 -6.26 16.36 1.29
CA ALA A 39 -5.32 17.40 1.68
C ALA A 39 -4.84 18.30 0.52
N LEU A 40 -4.96 17.84 -0.74
CA LEU A 40 -4.63 18.63 -1.93
C LEU A 40 -5.79 19.49 -2.45
N LYS A 41 -7.02 19.23 -2.00
CA LYS A 41 -8.16 20.05 -2.42
C LYS A 41 -8.00 21.45 -1.82
N PRO A 42 -8.35 22.50 -2.56
CA PRO A 42 -8.48 23.83 -1.98
C PRO A 42 -9.40 23.71 -0.77
N GLN A 43 -8.91 24.06 0.41
CA GLN A 43 -9.80 24.29 1.52
C GLN A 43 -10.58 25.54 1.16
N ASP A 44 -11.82 25.36 0.71
CA ASP A 44 -12.79 26.43 0.86
C ASP A 44 -12.75 26.78 2.34
N VAL A 45 -12.38 28.03 2.62
CA VAL A 45 -12.43 28.63 3.95
C VAL A 45 -13.88 28.73 4.40
N ASP A 46 -14.54 27.60 4.57
CA ASP A 46 -15.70 27.47 5.43
C ASP A 46 -15.27 26.73 6.68
N SER A 47 -15.56 27.39 7.79
CA SER A 47 -15.01 27.11 9.11
C SER A 47 -15.68 25.89 9.71
N GLY A 48 -15.22 24.71 9.31
CA GLY A 48 -15.37 23.49 10.09
C GLY A 48 -14.07 23.22 10.83
N SER A 49 -13.88 23.82 12.00
CA SER A 49 -12.95 23.29 13.00
C SER A 49 -13.17 21.77 13.11
N PRO A 50 -12.16 20.93 13.38
CA PRO A 50 -12.42 19.55 13.77
C PRO A 50 -13.42 19.60 14.92
N GLU A 51 -14.62 19.07 14.69
CA GLU A 51 -15.69 19.04 15.68
C GLU A 51 -15.08 18.52 16.98
N SER A 52 -15.17 19.34 18.02
CA SER A 52 -14.94 18.91 19.40
C SER A 52 -15.67 17.58 19.57
N PRO A 53 -15.02 16.50 20.05
CA PRO A 53 -15.73 15.25 20.25
C PRO A 53 -16.88 15.53 21.22
N ASP A 54 -18.09 15.23 20.74
CA ASP A 54 -19.32 15.27 21.51
C ASP A 54 -19.06 14.50 22.81
N THR A 55 -18.94 15.24 23.90
CA THR A 55 -18.50 14.69 25.19
C THR A 55 -19.69 14.01 25.85
N SER A 56 -20.22 13.00 25.20
CA SER A 56 -21.02 11.98 25.86
C SER A 56 -20.09 11.23 26.82
N PRO A 57 -20.43 11.08 28.10
CA PRO A 57 -19.54 10.53 29.12
C PRO A 57 -19.13 9.06 28.92
N ASP A 58 -19.63 8.39 27.87
CA ASP A 58 -19.41 6.97 27.56
C ASP A 58 -18.53 6.70 26.32
N THR A 59 -18.00 7.72 25.63
CA THR A 59 -17.14 7.48 24.46
C THR A 59 -15.69 7.18 24.90
N PRO A 60 -15.12 6.00 24.56
CA PRO A 60 -13.70 5.71 24.83
C PRO A 60 -12.79 6.76 24.18
N PRO A 61 -11.66 7.13 24.81
CA PRO A 61 -10.73 8.09 24.21
C PRO A 61 -10.26 7.56 22.85
N GLU A 62 -10.57 8.33 21.80
CA GLU A 62 -10.14 8.01 20.44
C GLU A 62 -8.60 8.06 20.40
N LYS A 63 -7.97 6.99 19.91
CA LYS A 63 -6.50 6.94 19.83
C LYS A 63 -6.03 8.04 18.87
N PRO A 64 -4.99 8.82 19.22
CA PRO A 64 -4.46 9.82 18.32
C PRO A 64 -3.99 9.15 17.02
N ARG A 65 -4.49 9.65 15.88
CA ARG A 65 -4.07 9.18 14.56
C ARG A 65 -2.63 9.60 14.31
N ALA A 66 -1.77 8.65 13.95
CA ALA A 66 -0.40 8.96 13.56
C ALA A 66 -0.40 9.70 12.21
N ALA A 67 0.47 10.71 12.08
CA ALA A 67 0.65 11.41 10.82
C ALA A 67 1.23 10.47 9.74
N LEU A 68 0.76 10.62 8.50
CA LEU A 68 1.26 9.85 7.37
C LEU A 68 2.70 10.25 7.02
N ALA A 69 3.54 9.26 6.71
CA ALA A 69 4.90 9.51 6.22
C ALA A 69 4.89 10.39 4.94
N PRO A 70 5.82 11.33 4.79
CA PRO A 70 5.90 12.12 3.55
C PRO A 70 6.38 11.26 2.38
N PHE A 71 6.07 11.68 1.15
CA PHE A 71 6.73 11.17 -0.05
C PHE A 71 7.97 12.05 -0.34
N ASP A 72 9.10 11.42 -0.61
CA ASP A 72 10.34 12.09 -0.97
C ASP A 72 11.18 11.17 -1.86
N ASP A 73 11.40 11.57 -3.10
CA ASP A 73 12.23 10.87 -4.09
C ASP A 73 13.59 11.57 -4.30
N LEU A 74 13.90 12.62 -3.53
CA LEU A 74 15.07 13.48 -3.75
C LEU A 74 16.07 13.50 -2.60
N THR A 75 15.62 13.50 -1.34
CA THR A 75 16.50 13.82 -0.20
C THR A 75 16.90 12.63 0.68
N ASP A 76 16.52 11.41 0.29
CA ASP A 76 16.81 10.15 1.01
C ASP A 76 16.46 10.22 2.50
N MET A 77 15.32 10.86 2.80
CA MET A 77 14.85 11.03 4.16
C MET A 77 14.49 9.66 4.77
N PRO A 78 15.06 9.25 5.93
CA PRO A 78 14.97 7.86 6.41
C PRO A 78 13.55 7.33 6.70
N PHE A 79 12.58 8.21 6.90
CA PHE A 79 11.19 7.88 7.22
C PHE A 79 10.22 8.25 6.10
N ALA A 80 10.72 8.76 4.97
CA ALA A 80 9.89 9.10 3.83
C ALA A 80 9.66 7.89 2.93
N ILE A 81 8.58 7.94 2.16
CA ILE A 81 8.27 6.98 1.12
C ILE A 81 9.10 7.36 -0.12
N PRO A 82 9.99 6.48 -0.63
CA PRO A 82 11.04 6.83 -1.59
C PRO A 82 10.55 6.93 -3.05
N PHE A 83 9.38 7.52 -3.27
CA PHE A 83 8.77 7.68 -4.61
C PHE A 83 8.06 9.02 -4.70
N GLY A 84 7.77 9.48 -5.93
CA GLY A 84 6.89 10.62 -6.12
C GLY A 84 5.45 10.27 -5.76
N PHE A 85 4.74 11.17 -5.05
CA PHE A 85 3.32 10.96 -4.74
C PHE A 85 2.47 10.77 -6.00
N HIS A 86 2.75 11.51 -7.07
CA HIS A 86 2.07 11.33 -8.36
C HIS A 86 2.27 9.92 -8.92
N GLU A 87 3.51 9.42 -8.93
CA GLU A 87 3.81 8.06 -9.42
C GLU A 87 3.03 7.01 -8.62
N TYR A 88 2.90 7.21 -7.31
CA TYR A 88 2.10 6.33 -6.45
C TYR A 88 0.61 6.38 -6.79
N VAL A 89 0.02 7.57 -6.94
CA VAL A 89 -1.40 7.71 -7.30
C VAL A 89 -1.69 7.07 -8.67
N GLU A 90 -0.82 7.32 -9.66
CA GLU A 90 -0.91 6.70 -10.98
C GLU A 90 -0.90 5.17 -10.88
N LEU A 91 0.01 4.62 -10.07
CA LEU A 91 0.08 3.18 -9.83
C LEU A 91 -1.20 2.62 -9.20
N VAL A 92 -1.73 3.28 -8.17
CA VAL A 92 -2.90 2.79 -7.44
C VAL A 92 -4.16 2.85 -8.32
N ASP A 93 -4.40 3.94 -9.05
CA ASP A 93 -5.51 4.01 -10.02
C ASP A 93 -5.38 2.93 -11.10
N TRP A 94 -4.19 2.85 -11.72
CA TRP A 94 -3.92 1.85 -12.75
C TRP A 94 -4.19 0.43 -12.24
N THR A 95 -3.69 0.09 -11.05
CA THR A 95 -3.84 -1.25 -10.45
C THR A 95 -5.30 -1.53 -10.11
N GLY A 96 -6.02 -0.57 -9.52
CA GLY A 96 -7.44 -0.69 -9.22
C GLY A 96 -8.29 -0.99 -10.47
N ARG A 97 -7.95 -0.36 -11.61
CA ARG A 97 -8.60 -0.65 -12.90
C ARG A 97 -8.30 -2.07 -13.39
N GLN A 98 -7.07 -2.55 -13.23
CA GLN A 98 -6.71 -3.93 -13.61
C GLN A 98 -7.51 -4.96 -12.80
N LEU A 99 -7.66 -4.76 -11.48
CA LEU A 99 -8.40 -5.66 -10.59
C LEU A 99 -9.89 -5.75 -10.94
N ARG A 100 -10.51 -4.64 -11.34
CA ARG A 100 -11.91 -4.61 -11.80
C ARG A 100 -12.14 -5.35 -13.12
N ARG A 101 -11.15 -5.35 -14.02
CA ARG A 101 -11.28 -5.88 -15.40
C ARG A 101 -11.01 -7.38 -15.53
N LYS A 102 -10.96 -8.16 -14.44
CA LYS A 102 -10.77 -9.63 -14.38
C LYS A 102 -10.24 -10.24 -15.69
N LYS A 103 -8.90 -10.33 -15.81
CA LYS A 103 -8.18 -10.97 -16.93
C LYS A 103 -8.29 -10.24 -18.29
N MET A 104 -7.92 -8.96 -18.36
CA MET A 104 -7.52 -8.36 -19.63
C MET A 104 -5.99 -8.29 -19.71
N SER A 105 -5.44 -8.46 -20.91
CA SER A 105 -4.00 -8.31 -21.17
C SER A 105 -3.54 -6.93 -20.69
N ILE A 106 -2.45 -6.88 -19.93
CA ILE A 106 -1.81 -5.66 -19.46
C ILE A 106 -1.22 -4.94 -20.67
N ARG A 107 -2.03 -4.11 -21.33
CA ARG A 107 -1.65 -3.41 -22.57
C ARG A 107 -1.92 -1.92 -22.53
N GLU A 108 -2.56 -1.41 -21.48
CA GLU A 108 -2.79 0.01 -21.30
C GLU A 108 -1.78 0.56 -20.29
N ASN A 109 -0.94 1.50 -20.75
CA ASN A 109 -0.15 2.47 -19.98
C ASN A 109 0.35 1.97 -18.61
N THR A 110 1.33 1.06 -18.61
CA THR A 110 1.97 0.60 -17.38
C THR A 110 2.71 1.76 -16.70
N PRO A 111 2.46 2.00 -15.39
CA PRO A 111 3.13 3.06 -14.63
C PRO A 111 4.66 2.93 -14.69
N PRO A 112 5.41 4.01 -14.99
CA PRO A 112 6.87 3.97 -15.13
C PRO A 112 7.61 3.50 -13.86
N ILE A 113 7.01 3.72 -12.69
CA ILE A 113 7.56 3.30 -11.38
C ILE A 113 7.82 1.79 -11.32
N LEU A 114 7.00 0.97 -11.98
CA LEU A 114 7.20 -0.48 -12.01
C LEU A 114 8.49 -0.86 -12.74
N SER A 115 8.73 -0.24 -13.90
CA SER A 115 9.97 -0.42 -14.67
C SER A 115 11.19 0.11 -13.90
N ARG A 116 11.06 1.28 -13.26
CA ARG A 116 12.11 1.89 -12.43
C ARG A 116 12.57 0.96 -11.30
N LEU A 117 11.62 0.28 -10.66
CA LEU A 117 11.89 -0.66 -9.58
C LEU A 117 12.20 -2.09 -10.07
N GLY A 118 12.17 -2.35 -11.38
CA GLY A 118 12.36 -3.71 -11.92
C GLY A 118 11.30 -4.67 -11.37
N VAL A 119 10.04 -4.27 -11.42
CA VAL A 119 8.86 -5.05 -11.03
C VAL A 119 8.04 -5.34 -12.28
N ASP A 120 7.74 -6.62 -12.53
CA ASP A 120 6.85 -7.00 -13.61
C ASP A 120 5.40 -6.60 -13.29
N ALA A 121 4.74 -5.97 -14.27
CA ALA A 121 3.39 -5.44 -14.10
C ALA A 121 2.34 -6.53 -13.85
N ALA A 122 2.48 -7.70 -14.49
CA ALA A 122 1.56 -8.82 -14.28
C ALA A 122 1.75 -9.44 -12.91
N VAL A 123 3.01 -9.61 -12.50
CA VAL A 123 3.35 -10.08 -11.15
C VAL A 123 2.81 -9.11 -10.11
N PHE A 124 3.00 -7.79 -10.29
CA PHE A 124 2.50 -6.78 -9.34
C PHE A 124 0.98 -6.80 -9.20
N VAL A 125 0.23 -6.82 -10.31
CA VAL A 125 -1.24 -6.87 -10.24
C VAL A 125 -1.69 -8.17 -9.57
N SER A 126 -1.07 -9.30 -9.92
CA SER A 126 -1.41 -10.60 -9.31
C SER A 126 -1.14 -10.62 -7.81
N SER A 127 -0.08 -9.93 -7.35
CA SER A 127 0.25 -9.90 -5.93
C SER A 127 -0.77 -9.10 -5.12
N MET A 128 -1.53 -8.17 -5.71
CA MET A 128 -2.60 -7.47 -5.00
C MET A 128 -3.75 -8.37 -4.55
N ASP A 129 -3.98 -9.51 -5.22
CA ASP A 129 -4.98 -10.48 -4.79
C ASP A 129 -4.44 -11.42 -3.70
N THR A 130 -3.16 -11.77 -3.78
CA THR A 130 -2.55 -12.83 -2.96
C THR A 130 -1.48 -12.35 -1.99
N LEU A 131 -1.32 -11.05 -1.76
CA LEU A 131 -0.17 -10.48 -1.02
C LEU A 131 -0.03 -11.12 0.37
N LEU A 132 -1.11 -11.15 1.15
CA LEU A 132 -1.09 -11.72 2.49
C LEU A 132 -0.99 -13.25 2.49
N GLU A 133 -1.47 -13.91 1.43
CA GLU A 133 -1.31 -15.36 1.27
C GLU A 133 0.14 -15.75 0.94
N GLN A 134 0.85 -14.86 0.23
CA GLN A 134 2.24 -15.06 -0.14
C GLN A 134 3.21 -14.71 0.99
N PHE A 135 2.94 -13.62 1.73
CA PHE A 135 3.92 -13.04 2.64
C PHE A 135 3.55 -13.13 4.13
N GLY A 136 2.30 -13.47 4.46
CA GLY A 136 1.83 -13.63 5.84
C GLY A 136 2.08 -12.38 6.68
N THR A 137 3.12 -12.41 7.51
CA THR A 137 3.47 -11.35 8.46
C THR A 137 4.53 -10.35 7.99
N ALA A 138 5.26 -10.62 6.90
CA ALA A 138 6.25 -9.67 6.40
C ALA A 138 6.45 -9.79 4.88
N VAL A 139 6.51 -8.65 4.21
CA VAL A 139 6.75 -8.52 2.76
C VAL A 139 8.16 -7.95 2.56
N GLY A 140 8.90 -8.47 1.59
CA GLY A 140 10.29 -8.09 1.40
C GLY A 140 11.04 -9.00 0.43
N ASP A 141 12.26 -8.58 0.11
CA ASP A 141 13.23 -9.35 -0.65
C ASP A 141 13.46 -10.72 0.01
N PRO A 142 13.47 -11.82 -0.78
CA PRO A 142 13.67 -13.16 -0.25
C PRO A 142 14.90 -13.34 0.63
N GLU A 143 16.03 -12.72 0.29
CA GLU A 143 17.24 -12.82 1.10
C GLU A 143 17.10 -12.03 2.40
N ALA A 144 16.52 -10.83 2.34
CA ALA A 144 16.25 -10.03 3.52
C ALA A 144 15.30 -10.76 4.50
N LEU A 145 14.27 -11.43 3.98
CA LEU A 145 13.33 -12.21 4.78
C LEU A 145 13.97 -13.49 5.36
N ARG A 146 14.82 -14.18 4.59
CA ARG A 146 15.63 -15.31 5.11
C ARG A 146 16.56 -14.86 6.23
N LEU A 147 17.23 -13.72 6.08
CA LEU A 147 18.06 -13.14 7.13
C LEU A 147 17.24 -12.79 8.36
N HIS A 148 16.06 -12.18 8.17
CA HIS A 148 15.13 -11.87 9.26
C HIS A 148 14.72 -13.12 10.05
N CYS A 149 14.40 -14.23 9.37
CA CYS A 149 14.13 -15.52 10.01
C CYS A 149 15.31 -16.02 10.83
N LYS A 150 16.52 -16.02 10.25
CA LYS A 150 17.75 -16.44 10.92
C LYS A 150 18.00 -15.63 12.20
N LEU A 151 17.87 -14.32 12.13
CA LEU A 151 18.07 -13.41 13.29
C LEU A 151 17.04 -13.63 14.40
N ARG A 152 15.82 -14.08 14.07
CA ARG A 152 14.77 -14.39 15.03
C ARG A 152 14.77 -15.85 15.50
N GLY A 153 15.71 -16.68 15.06
CA GLY A 153 15.73 -18.12 15.35
C GLY A 153 14.56 -18.89 14.74
N LEU A 154 13.93 -18.34 13.70
CA LEU A 154 12.83 -18.97 12.98
C LEU A 154 13.35 -19.80 11.81
N ARG A 155 12.79 -20.99 11.62
CA ARG A 155 13.13 -21.86 10.47
C ARG A 155 12.50 -21.39 9.16
N CYS A 156 11.35 -20.75 9.24
CA CYS A 156 10.59 -20.19 8.13
C CYS A 156 9.68 -19.06 8.64
N MET A 157 9.14 -18.24 7.74
CA MET A 157 8.14 -17.24 8.11
C MET A 157 6.75 -17.88 8.28
N PRO A 158 6.02 -17.59 9.37
CA PRO A 158 4.64 -18.03 9.54
C PRO A 158 3.73 -17.43 8.46
N GLY A 159 2.87 -18.26 7.86
CA GLY A 159 1.86 -17.80 6.88
C GLY A 159 2.37 -17.61 5.45
N VAL A 160 3.62 -17.96 5.16
CA VAL A 160 4.18 -17.95 3.79
C VAL A 160 4.16 -19.37 3.25
N ARG A 161 3.71 -19.56 1.99
CA ARG A 161 3.98 -20.80 1.26
C ARG A 161 5.50 -20.94 1.13
N CYS A 162 6.07 -22.02 1.68
CA CYS A 162 7.51 -22.30 1.70
C CYS A 162 8.18 -22.12 0.33
N ASP A 163 7.43 -22.35 -0.74
CA ASP A 163 7.82 -22.30 -2.14
C ASP A 163 8.33 -20.92 -2.60
N VAL A 164 8.00 -19.83 -1.88
CA VAL A 164 8.44 -18.45 -2.24
C VAL A 164 9.84 -18.13 -1.68
N PHE A 165 10.32 -18.89 -0.68
CA PHE A 165 11.64 -18.68 -0.06
C PHE A 165 12.57 -19.88 -0.16
N PHE A 166 12.14 -20.98 -0.77
CA PHE A 166 12.95 -22.19 -0.91
C PHE A 166 12.74 -22.82 -2.28
N ASP A 167 13.36 -22.25 -3.31
CA ASP A 167 13.92 -23.11 -4.34
C ASP A 167 15.23 -23.70 -3.79
N ALA A 168 15.22 -25.03 -3.74
CA ALA A 168 16.35 -25.87 -3.42
C ALA A 168 17.27 -25.96 -4.63
N ALA A 169 18.53 -25.57 -4.45
CA ALA A 169 19.72 -26.25 -4.93
C ALA A 169 20.95 -25.68 -4.20
#